data_AF-A0A433XZ97-F1
#
_entry.id   AF-A0A433XZ97-F1
#
_cell.length_a   1.000
_cell.length_b   1.000
_cell.length_c   1.000
_cell.angle_alpha   90.00
_cell.angle_beta   90.00
_cell.angle_gamma   90.00
#
_symmetry.space_group_name_H-M   'P 1'
#
loop_
_entity.id
_entity.type
_entity.pdbx_description
1 polymer ?
#
loop_
_entity_poly.entity_id
_entity_poly.type
_entity_poly.pdbx_seq_one_letter_code
_entity_poly.pdbx_strand_id
1 'polypeptide(L)'
;MEKYKEKVRLRVIYLTWIMLLTCLINIVLLSNRNRLPEISDFILGFQSGVFTGLLFVFIIFIVKYRKSMKSDEALKKLYIEENDERGQLIGYKVSVFTTVAMLILLALSTVVAGFFNELIFFTLLGTLGVFLIIFCAFTVYFKKTL
;
A
#
# COMPACT_ATOMS: atom_id res chain seq x y z
N MET A 1 -0.16 6.92 -27.93
CA MET A 1 -0.34 7.59 -26.62
C MET A 1 -1.72 7.36 -26.01
N GLU A 2 -2.79 7.20 -26.80
CA GLU A 2 -4.16 7.01 -26.27
C GLU A 2 -4.32 5.77 -25.38
N LYS A 3 -3.80 4.60 -25.80
CA LYS A 3 -3.80 3.37 -24.97
C LYS A 3 -3.10 3.56 -23.62
N TYR A 4 -2.04 4.38 -23.57
CA TYR A 4 -1.32 4.68 -22.33
C TYR A 4 -2.11 5.66 -21.44
N LYS A 5 -2.75 6.66 -22.05
CA LYS A 5 -3.67 7.58 -21.35
C LYS A 5 -4.82 6.83 -20.68
N GLU A 6 -5.36 5.81 -21.33
CA GLU A 6 -6.41 4.94 -20.78
C GLU A 6 -5.89 4.11 -19.60
N LYS A 7 -4.69 3.52 -19.70
CA LYS A 7 -4.04 2.84 -18.56
C LYS A 7 -3.86 3.77 -17.36
N VAL A 8 -3.39 5.00 -17.57
CA VAL A 8 -3.22 5.99 -16.49
C VAL A 8 -4.58 6.40 -15.90
N ARG A 9 -5.62 6.55 -16.73
CA ARG A 9 -6.99 6.82 -16.26
C ARG A 9 -7.52 5.70 -15.37
N LEU A 10 -7.36 4.45 -15.77
CA LEU A 10 -7.75 3.29 -14.97
C LEU A 10 -7.02 3.27 -13.62
N ARG A 11 -5.70 3.54 -13.60
CA ARG A 11 -4.94 3.67 -12.35
C ARG A 11 -5.51 4.74 -11.42
N VAL A 12 -5.89 5.91 -11.95
CA VAL A 12 -6.54 6.97 -11.17
C VAL A 12 -7.90 6.52 -10.62
N ILE A 13 -8.70 5.80 -11.42
CA ILE A 13 -9.99 5.27 -11.00
C ILE A 13 -9.79 4.26 -9.85
N TYR A 14 -8.88 3.30 -10.00
CA TYR A 14 -8.56 2.33 -8.94
C TYR A 14 -8.06 3.02 -7.66
N LEU A 15 -7.12 3.97 -7.78
CA LEU A 15 -6.64 4.74 -6.63
C LEU A 15 -7.77 5.52 -5.94
N THR A 16 -8.69 6.10 -6.71
CA THR A 16 -9.85 6.82 -6.16
C THR A 16 -10.79 5.88 -5.43
N TRP A 17 -11.09 4.70 -5.99
CA TRP A 17 -11.92 3.68 -5.34
C TRP A 17 -11.29 3.16 -4.05
N ILE A 18 -9.98 2.90 -4.04
CA ILE A 18 -9.25 2.47 -2.84
C ILE A 18 -9.31 3.56 -1.76
N MET A 19 -9.12 4.83 -2.13
CA MET A 19 -9.21 5.96 -1.22
C MET A 19 -10.61 6.08 -0.61
N LEU A 20 -11.67 5.94 -1.42
CA LEU A 20 -13.05 5.98 -0.97
C LEU A 20 -13.38 4.81 -0.03
N LEU A 21 -12.95 3.59 -0.38
CA LEU A 21 -13.15 2.40 0.46
C LEU A 21 -12.47 2.57 1.82
N THR A 22 -11.24 3.07 1.83
CA THR A 22 -10.47 3.34 3.05
C THR A 22 -11.17 4.37 3.93
N CYS A 23 -11.75 5.42 3.33
CA CYS A 23 -12.53 6.42 4.04
C CYS A 23 -13.83 5.86 4.62
N LEU A 24 -14.55 5.05 3.83
CA LEU A 24 -15.79 4.41 4.26
C LEU A 24 -15.54 3.48 5.47
N ILE A 25 -14.49 2.65 5.42
CA ILE A 25 -14.11 1.78 6.54
C ILE A 25 -13.84 2.61 7.80
N ASN A 26 -13.10 3.72 7.68
CA ASN A 26 -12.79 4.58 8.82
C ASN A 26 -14.04 5.23 9.41
N ILE A 27 -14.96 5.73 8.57
CA ILE A 27 -16.24 6.31 9.02
C ILE A 27 -17.08 5.26 9.75
N VAL A 28 -17.16 4.03 9.22
CA VAL A 28 -17.91 2.93 9.86
C VAL A 28 -17.30 2.57 11.22
N LEU A 29 -15.97 2.48 11.32
CA LEU A 29 -15.28 2.21 12.58
C LEU A 29 -15.51 3.32 13.60
N LEU A 30 -15.42 4.59 13.18
CA LEU A 30 -15.65 5.74 14.06
C LEU A 30 -17.12 5.84 14.51
N SER A 31 -18.06 5.51 13.64
CA SER A 31 -19.50 5.52 13.96
C SER A 31 -19.88 4.41 14.96
N ASN A 32 -19.17 3.29 14.92
CA ASN A 32 -19.34 2.17 15.85
C ASN A 32 -18.38 2.24 17.05
N ARG A 33 -17.68 3.36 17.27
CA ARG A 33 -16.68 3.53 18.34
C ARG A 33 -17.20 3.12 19.72
N ASN A 34 -18.45 3.46 20.03
CA ASN A 34 -19.09 3.14 21.32
C ASN A 34 -19.28 1.62 21.57
N ARG A 35 -19.10 0.78 20.53
CA ARG A 35 -19.19 -0.68 20.59
C ARG A 35 -17.82 -1.36 20.51
N LEU A 36 -16.74 -0.59 20.36
CA LEU A 36 -15.37 -1.09 20.23
C LEU A 36 -14.64 -1.00 21.58
N PRO A 37 -13.58 -1.79 21.79
CA PRO A 37 -12.75 -1.70 22.99
C PRO A 37 -12.20 -0.28 23.19
N GLU A 38 -12.13 0.18 24.43
CA GLU A 38 -11.44 1.43 24.74
C GLU A 38 -9.96 1.33 24.35
N ILE A 39 -9.50 2.34 23.63
CA ILE A 39 -8.13 2.47 23.16
C ILE A 39 -7.59 3.79 23.71
N SER A 40 -6.31 3.77 24.08
CA SER A 40 -5.61 4.96 24.58
C SER A 40 -5.70 6.12 23.59
N ASP A 41 -5.84 7.34 24.09
CA ASP A 41 -5.83 8.57 23.30
C ASP A 41 -4.59 8.69 22.41
N PHE A 42 -3.45 8.15 22.85
CA PHE A 42 -2.25 8.09 22.04
C PHE A 42 -2.43 7.21 20.79
N ILE A 43 -3.00 6.02 20.93
CA ILE A 43 -3.23 5.08 19.81
C ILE A 43 -4.22 5.68 18.83
N LEU A 44 -5.25 6.36 19.34
CA LEU A 44 -6.23 7.07 18.53
C LEU A 44 -5.61 8.22 17.73
N GLY A 45 -4.79 9.04 18.39
CA GLY A 45 -4.01 10.10 17.74
C GLY A 45 -3.07 9.55 16.67
N PHE A 46 -2.39 8.43 16.95
CA PHE A 46 -1.52 7.78 15.98
C PHE A 46 -2.29 7.22 14.78
N GLN A 47 -3.39 6.50 15.00
CA GLN A 47 -4.23 5.95 13.92
C GLN A 47 -4.81 7.05 13.03
N SER A 48 -5.32 8.12 13.62
CA SER A 48 -5.83 9.28 12.86
C SER A 48 -4.71 9.94 12.04
N GLY A 49 -3.52 10.13 12.63
CA GLY A 49 -2.36 10.66 11.93
C GLY A 49 -1.93 9.80 10.73
N VAL A 50 -1.81 8.48 10.91
CA VAL A 50 -1.48 7.53 9.82
C VAL A 50 -2.55 7.58 8.73
N PHE A 51 -3.83 7.60 9.10
CA PHE A 51 -4.93 7.68 8.16
C PHE A 51 -4.92 8.97 7.33
N THR A 52 -4.75 10.12 7.98
CA THR A 52 -4.64 11.42 7.30
C THR A 52 -3.42 11.46 6.38
N GLY A 53 -2.27 10.94 6.83
CA GLY A 53 -1.06 10.83 6.00
C GLY A 53 -1.28 9.98 4.76
N LEU A 54 -1.94 8.83 4.90
CA LEU A 54 -2.26 7.93 3.79
C LEU A 54 -3.20 8.60 2.76
N LEU A 55 -4.25 9.30 3.23
CA LEU A 55 -5.14 10.06 2.36
C LEU A 55 -4.38 11.14 1.59
N PHE A 56 -3.46 11.84 2.25
CA PHE A 56 -2.64 12.87 1.62
C PHE A 56 -1.77 12.29 0.50
N VAL A 57 -1.15 11.13 0.74
CA VAL A 57 -0.37 10.40 -0.28
C VAL A 57 -1.25 10.03 -1.48
N PHE A 58 -2.45 9.48 -1.26
CA PHE A 58 -3.38 9.17 -2.35
C PHE A 58 -3.75 10.41 -3.17
N ILE A 59 -4.01 11.53 -2.52
CA ILE A 59 -4.33 12.81 -3.19
C ILE A 59 -3.14 13.25 -4.06
N ILE A 60 -1.91 13.21 -3.55
CA ILE A 60 -0.71 13.57 -4.32
C ILE A 60 -0.59 12.72 -5.59
N PHE A 61 -0.76 11.40 -5.48
CA PHE A 61 -0.70 10.50 -6.65
C PHE A 61 -1.82 10.78 -7.65
N ILE A 62 -3.06 10.95 -7.18
CA ILE A 62 -4.21 11.27 -8.04
C ILE A 62 -3.97 12.58 -8.78
N VAL A 63 -3.47 13.63 -8.09
CA VAL A 63 -3.15 14.92 -8.70
C VAL A 63 -2.01 14.79 -9.70
N LYS A 64 -0.93 14.05 -9.38
CA LYS A 64 0.20 13.80 -10.30
C LYS A 64 -0.29 13.14 -11.59
N TYR A 65 -1.09 12.08 -11.49
CA TYR A 65 -1.61 11.36 -12.67
C TYR A 65 -2.63 12.19 -13.45
N ARG A 66 -3.54 12.91 -12.77
CA ARG A 66 -4.49 13.82 -13.44
C ARG A 66 -3.79 14.94 -14.19
N LYS A 67 -2.77 15.56 -13.60
CA LYS A 67 -1.95 16.59 -14.26
C LYS A 67 -1.21 16.03 -15.47
N SER A 68 -0.66 14.82 -15.35
CA SER A 68 0.04 14.14 -16.45
C SER A 68 -0.88 13.80 -17.62
N MET A 69 -2.19 13.59 -17.39
CA MET A 69 -3.16 13.34 -18.46
C MET A 69 -3.67 14.60 -19.18
N LYS A 70 -3.41 15.81 -18.64
CA LYS A 70 -3.90 17.08 -19.23
C LYS A 70 -3.07 17.55 -20.44
N SER A 71 -1.79 17.17 -20.52
CA SER A 71 -0.91 17.53 -21.62
C SER A 71 -0.23 16.29 -22.18
N ASP A 72 -0.16 16.19 -23.51
CA ASP A 72 0.53 15.09 -24.18
C ASP A 72 2.03 15.09 -23.89
N GLU A 73 2.64 16.27 -23.65
CA GLU A 73 4.04 16.38 -23.23
C GLU A 73 4.27 15.80 -21.83
N ALA A 74 3.37 16.12 -20.90
CA ALA A 74 3.44 15.58 -19.53
C ALA A 74 3.21 14.06 -19.52
N LEU A 75 2.31 13.56 -20.36
CA LEU A 75 2.05 12.13 -20.52
C LEU A 75 3.25 11.41 -21.15
N LYS A 76 3.90 12.01 -22.15
CA LYS A 76 5.14 11.49 -22.75
C LYS A 76 6.27 11.45 -21.73
N LYS A 77 6.42 12.51 -20.91
CA LYS A 77 7.43 12.55 -19.84
C LYS A 77 7.21 11.43 -18.82
N LEU A 78 5.97 11.22 -18.37
CA LEU A 78 5.60 10.12 -17.48
C LEU A 78 5.92 8.75 -18.11
N TYR A 79 5.64 8.58 -19.41
CA TYR A 79 5.94 7.35 -20.13
C TYR A 79 7.44 7.07 -20.21
N ILE A 80 8.26 8.08 -20.49
CA ILE A 80 9.72 7.93 -20.54
C ILE A 80 10.27 7.59 -19.15
N GLU A 81 9.79 8.28 -18.11
CA GLU A 81 10.17 8.02 -16.71
C GLU A 81 9.82 6.58 -16.30
N GLU A 82 8.65 6.06 -16.70
CA GLU A 82 8.25 4.68 -16.40
C GLU A 82 9.05 3.63 -17.19
N ASN A 83 9.53 3.95 -18.40
CA ASN A 83 10.29 3.01 -19.24
C ASN A 83 11.81 3.15 -19.08
N ASP A 84 12.29 3.98 -18.16
CA ASP A 84 13.72 4.04 -17.86
C ASP A 84 14.20 2.74 -17.21
N GLU A 85 14.95 1.95 -17.98
CA GLU A 85 15.49 0.65 -17.56
C GLU A 85 16.32 0.76 -16.28
N ARG A 86 17.04 1.88 -16.08
CA ARG A 86 17.86 2.08 -14.88
C ARG A 86 16.98 2.25 -13.66
N GLY A 87 15.93 3.06 -13.78
CA GLY A 87 14.95 3.28 -12.72
C GLY A 87 14.23 1.99 -12.33
N GLN A 88 13.80 1.21 -13.32
CA GLN A 88 13.16 -0.09 -13.09
C GLN A 88 14.10 -1.08 -12.39
N LEU A 89 15.37 -1.15 -12.80
CA LEU A 89 16.34 -2.06 -12.18
C LEU A 89 16.63 -1.69 -10.72
N ILE A 90 16.78 -0.40 -10.42
CA ILE A 90 16.97 0.08 -9.04
C ILE A 90 15.71 -0.23 -8.22
N GLY A 91 14.52 0.10 -8.74
CA GLY A 91 13.25 -0.19 -8.08
C GLY A 91 13.06 -1.67 -7.78
N TYR A 92 13.40 -2.54 -8.74
CA TYR A 92 13.37 -3.99 -8.56
C TYR A 92 14.31 -4.45 -7.43
N LYS A 93 15.58 -4.01 -7.46
CA LYS A 93 16.55 -4.35 -6.41
C LYS A 93 16.07 -3.87 -5.03
N VAL A 94 15.64 -2.62 -4.93
CA VAL A 94 15.11 -2.05 -3.67
C VAL A 94 13.91 -2.85 -3.19
N SER A 95 12.98 -3.21 -4.09
CA SER A 95 11.80 -4.00 -3.73
C SER A 95 12.17 -5.38 -3.19
N VAL A 96 13.13 -6.07 -3.82
CA VAL A 96 13.60 -7.38 -3.35
C VAL A 96 14.25 -7.27 -1.97
N PHE A 97 15.22 -6.36 -1.80
CA PHE A 97 15.90 -6.17 -0.51
C PHE A 97 14.94 -5.74 0.60
N THR A 98 14.04 -4.79 0.31
CA THR A 98 13.05 -4.31 1.28
C THR A 98 12.08 -5.41 1.68
N THR A 99 11.63 -6.24 0.74
CA THR A 99 10.73 -7.36 1.01
C THR A 99 11.40 -8.37 1.95
N VAL A 100 12.65 -8.74 1.69
CA VAL A 100 13.41 -9.67 2.54
C VAL A 100 13.65 -9.07 3.92
N ALA A 101 14.07 -7.81 4.00
CA ALA A 101 14.30 -7.12 5.27
C ALA A 101 13.02 -7.03 6.11
N MET A 102 11.89 -6.68 5.51
CA MET A 102 10.59 -6.62 6.20
C MET A 102 10.14 -7.99 6.68
N LEU A 103 10.35 -9.06 5.90
CA LEU A 103 10.04 -10.43 6.33
C LEU A 103 10.85 -10.85 7.55
N ILE A 104 12.16 -10.57 7.57
CA ILE A 104 13.04 -10.87 8.71
C ILE A 104 12.58 -10.07 9.93
N LEU A 105 12.33 -8.77 9.76
CA LEU A 105 11.91 -7.90 10.85
C LEU A 105 10.55 -8.30 11.42
N LEU A 106 9.59 -8.69 10.57
CA LEU A 106 8.29 -9.20 10.98
C LEU A 106 8.40 -10.54 11.71
N ALA A 107 9.24 -11.45 11.22
CA ALA A 107 9.50 -12.73 11.87
C ALA A 107 10.13 -12.54 13.26
N LEU A 108 11.16 -11.71 13.38
CA LEU A 108 11.79 -11.37 14.66
C LEU A 108 10.79 -10.71 15.62
N SER A 109 10.01 -9.75 15.11
CA SER A 109 8.97 -9.08 15.91
C SER A 109 7.92 -10.07 16.42
N THR A 110 7.56 -11.07 15.61
CA THR A 110 6.62 -12.14 16.00
C THR A 110 7.21 -12.97 17.16
N VAL A 111 8.46 -13.41 17.03
CA VAL A 111 9.13 -14.19 18.09
C VAL A 111 9.22 -13.39 19.39
N VAL A 112 9.63 -12.12 19.30
CA VAL A 112 9.72 -11.22 20.46
C VAL A 112 8.35 -11.01 21.10
N ALA A 113 7.31 -10.75 20.29
CA ALA A 113 5.94 -10.58 20.78
C ALA A 113 5.40 -11.80 21.55
N GLY A 114 5.83 -13.01 21.18
CA GLY A 114 5.48 -14.26 21.87
C GLY A 114 5.89 -14.29 23.34
N PHE A 115 6.93 -13.55 23.74
CA PHE A 115 7.33 -13.45 25.15
C PHE A 115 6.49 -12.47 25.95
N PHE A 116 5.81 -11.52 25.30
CA PHE A 116 5.06 -10.46 25.99
C PHE A 116 3.57 -10.70 26.01
N ASN A 117 2.96 -11.12 24.89
CA ASN A 117 1.52 -11.25 24.77
C ASN A 117 1.09 -12.17 23.62
N GLU A 118 0.27 -13.17 23.93
CA GLU A 118 -0.25 -14.15 22.96
C GLU A 118 -1.10 -13.51 21.85
N LEU A 119 -1.94 -12.51 22.17
CA LEU A 119 -2.74 -11.80 21.16
C LEU A 119 -1.84 -11.06 20.16
N ILE A 120 -0.80 -10.38 20.65
CA ILE A 120 0.16 -9.67 19.79
C ILE A 120 0.91 -10.70 18.93
N PHE A 121 1.33 -11.83 19.50
CA PHE A 121 1.93 -12.92 18.75
C PHE A 121 1.04 -13.43 17.60
N PHE A 122 -0.21 -13.81 17.88
CA PHE A 122 -1.10 -14.35 16.85
C PHE A 122 -1.47 -13.33 15.77
N THR A 123 -1.60 -12.04 16.13
CA THR A 123 -1.85 -10.98 15.14
C THR A 123 -0.65 -10.78 14.20
N LEU A 124 0.57 -10.76 14.72
CA LEU A 124 1.80 -10.70 13.90
C LEU A 124 2.00 -11.96 13.06
N LEU A 125 1.76 -13.15 13.64
CA LEU A 125 1.86 -14.42 12.94
C LEU A 125 0.85 -14.51 11.78
N GLY A 126 -0.40 -14.09 12.01
CA GLY A 126 -1.43 -14.01 10.97
C GLY A 126 -1.05 -13.02 9.87
N THR A 127 -0.52 -11.86 10.23
CA THR A 127 -0.02 -10.86 9.27
C THR A 127 1.10 -11.43 8.40
N LEU A 128 2.06 -12.14 9.01
CA LEU A 128 3.14 -12.82 8.32
C LEU A 128 2.60 -13.89 7.36
N GLY A 129 1.64 -14.71 7.81
CA GLY A 129 0.99 -15.72 6.99
C GLY A 129 0.29 -15.14 5.76
N VAL A 130 -0.53 -14.10 5.94
CA VAL A 130 -1.20 -13.40 4.84
C VAL A 130 -0.19 -12.79 3.88
N PHE A 131 0.88 -12.18 4.39
CA PHE A 131 1.94 -11.62 3.56
C PHE A 131 2.60 -12.70 2.68
N LEU A 132 2.93 -13.87 3.24
CA LEU A 132 3.49 -14.99 2.49
C LEU A 132 2.52 -15.54 1.43
N ILE A 133 1.24 -15.66 1.75
CA ILE A 133 0.21 -16.09 0.80
C ILE A 133 0.15 -15.12 -0.39
N ILE A 134 0.10 -13.82 -0.11
CA ILE A 134 0.10 -12.77 -1.15
C ILE A 134 1.38 -12.85 -1.98
N PHE A 135 2.54 -12.96 -1.34
CA PHE A 135 3.83 -13.06 -2.02
C PHE A 135 3.89 -14.28 -2.95
N CYS A 136 3.43 -15.45 -2.48
CA CYS A 136 3.34 -16.67 -3.28
C CYS A 136 2.35 -16.52 -4.43
N ALA A 137 1.16 -15.96 -4.19
CA ALA A 137 0.14 -15.73 -5.21
C ALA A 137 0.66 -14.84 -6.35
N PHE A 138 1.33 -13.73 -6.01
CA PHE A 138 1.96 -12.86 -7.00
C PHE A 138 3.11 -13.56 -7.72
N THR A 139 3.94 -14.32 -7.00
CA THR A 139 5.03 -15.09 -7.62
C THR A 139 4.49 -16.08 -8.66
N VAL A 140 3.40 -16.79 -8.35
CA VAL A 140 2.76 -17.72 -9.30
C VAL A 140 2.13 -16.97 -10.47
N TYR A 141 1.45 -15.84 -10.21
CA TYR A 141 0.82 -15.03 -11.25
C TYR A 141 1.85 -14.49 -12.26
N PHE A 142 2.94 -13.91 -11.76
CA PHE A 142 3.99 -13.36 -12.62
C PHE A 142 4.76 -14.45 -13.35
N LYS A 143 5.05 -15.61 -12.72
CA LYS A 143 5.66 -16.77 -13.40
C LYS A 143 4.80 -17.36 -14.52
N LYS A 144 3.48 -17.16 -14.50
CA LYS A 144 2.58 -17.61 -15.57
C LYS A 144 2.43 -16.58 -16.69
N THR A 145 2.68 -15.31 -16.40
CA THR A 145 2.43 -14.18 -17.30
C THR A 145 3.70 -13.73 -18.04
N LEU A 146 4.87 -13.93 -17.42
CA LEU A 146 6.22 -13.74 -18.00
C LEU A 146 6.72 -15.06 -18.59
#